data_AF-A0A8D2DPZ2-F1
#
_entry.id   AF-A0A8D2DPZ2-F1
#
_cell.length_a   1.000
_cell.length_b   1.000
_cell.length_c   1.000
_cell.angle_alpha   90.00
_cell.angle_beta   90.00
_cell.angle_gamma   90.00
#
_symmetry.space_group_name_H-M   'P 1'
#
loop_
_entity.id
_entity.type
_entity.pdbx_description
1 polymer ?
#
loop_
_entity_poly.entity_id
_entity_poly.type
_entity_poly.pdbx_seq_one_letter_code
_entity_poly.pdbx_strand_id
1 'polypeptide(L)'
;MQKSSKRNNNLRVSDIELNSVDAEKAKNESQNNFVELLPLEVTFKIFSQLDIRSLCRASVTCRSWNYTIRNSDSLWKPHCLTVRAVCRREIDDDLESGYSWRVILLRNYQKSKVKHEWLSGKYSNICSPISLPEKIMCPMDADTWGEILEAELER
;
A
#
# COMPACT_ATOMS: atom_id res chain seq x y z
N MET A 1 22.59 40.77 -44.82
CA MET A 1 22.53 42.25 -44.88
C MET A 1 21.22 42.73 -44.30
N GLN A 2 21.32 43.58 -43.28
CA GLN A 2 20.24 44.17 -42.50
C GLN A 2 19.35 45.08 -43.34
N LYS A 3 18.03 45.12 -43.06
CA LYS A 3 17.29 46.38 -43.00
C LYS A 3 16.35 46.36 -41.80
N SER A 4 16.60 47.32 -40.94
CA SER A 4 15.93 47.69 -39.71
C SER A 4 14.57 48.33 -39.99
N SER A 5 13.63 48.18 -39.06
CA SER A 5 12.62 49.20 -38.79
C SER A 5 12.49 49.38 -37.29
N LYS A 6 12.94 50.55 -36.82
CA LYS A 6 12.79 51.04 -35.45
C LYS A 6 11.41 51.68 -35.32
N ARG A 7 10.67 51.37 -34.25
CA ARG A 7 9.90 52.39 -33.55
C ARG A 7 9.88 52.08 -32.05
N ASN A 8 10.10 53.13 -31.29
CA ASN A 8 10.54 53.15 -29.91
C ASN A 8 9.42 53.72 -29.02
N ASN A 9 9.55 53.46 -27.71
CA ASN A 9 9.11 54.25 -26.55
C ASN A 9 7.78 53.90 -25.83
N ASN A 10 8.00 53.29 -24.66
CA ASN A 10 7.69 53.77 -23.30
C ASN A 10 6.30 53.61 -22.67
N LEU A 11 6.40 53.01 -21.47
CA LEU A 11 5.62 53.21 -20.24
C LEU A 11 4.10 53.02 -20.29
N ARG A 12 3.67 51.91 -19.70
CA ARG A 12 2.62 52.00 -18.67
C ARG A 12 2.88 51.00 -17.57
N VAL A 13 3.33 51.53 -16.44
CA VAL A 13 3.13 50.95 -15.12
C VAL A 13 1.63 50.72 -14.98
N SER A 14 1.25 49.49 -14.67
CA SER A 14 0.05 49.21 -13.90
C SER A 14 0.43 48.11 -12.93
N ASP A 15 0.66 48.53 -11.69
CA ASP A 15 0.57 47.70 -10.51
C ASP A 15 -0.66 46.78 -10.65
N ILE A 16 -0.42 45.51 -10.94
CA ILE A 16 -1.39 44.47 -10.66
C ILE A 16 -0.85 43.82 -9.40
N GLU A 17 -1.40 44.29 -8.29
CA GLU A 17 -1.28 43.70 -6.98
C GLU A 17 -1.28 42.18 -7.08
N LEU A 18 -0.27 41.61 -6.44
CA LEU A 18 -0.21 40.24 -5.99
C LEU A 18 -1.60 39.74 -5.58
N ASN A 19 -2.13 38.75 -6.31
CA ASN A 19 -2.99 37.76 -5.68
C ASN A 19 -2.08 36.86 -4.80
N SER A 20 -1.57 37.44 -3.71
CA SER A 20 -0.82 36.75 -2.66
C SER A 20 -1.69 35.70 -1.96
N VAL A 21 -3.01 35.89 -2.00
CA VAL A 21 -4.00 35.00 -1.36
C VAL A 21 -4.02 33.62 -2.02
N ASP A 22 -3.87 33.53 -3.35
CA ASP A 22 -3.87 32.23 -4.06
C ASP A 22 -2.50 31.52 -3.98
N ALA A 23 -1.41 32.29 -3.95
CA ALA A 23 -0.06 31.75 -3.76
C ALA A 23 0.18 31.25 -2.32
N GLU A 24 -0.44 31.89 -1.32
CA GLU A 24 -0.42 31.42 0.07
C GLU A 24 -1.36 30.22 0.28
N LYS A 25 -2.51 30.18 -0.39
CA LYS A 25 -3.43 29.03 -0.32
C LYS A 25 -2.82 27.76 -0.93
N ALA A 26 -2.10 27.89 -2.05
CA ALA A 26 -1.36 26.77 -2.65
C ALA A 26 -0.11 26.37 -1.84
N LYS A 27 0.53 27.31 -1.13
CA LYS A 27 1.65 26.99 -0.21
C LYS A 27 1.17 26.23 1.03
N ASN A 28 0.03 26.62 1.62
CA ASN A 28 -0.46 26.06 2.88
C ASN A 28 -0.94 24.61 2.78
N GLU A 29 -1.39 24.13 1.61
CA GLU A 29 -1.75 22.72 1.42
C GLU A 29 -0.53 21.78 1.40
N SER A 30 0.64 22.28 0.99
CA SER A 30 1.89 21.52 0.99
C SER A 30 2.61 21.50 2.35
N GLN A 31 2.24 22.38 3.27
CA GLN A 31 3.03 22.64 4.49
C GLN A 31 2.80 21.69 5.67
N ASN A 32 1.85 20.74 5.60
CA ASN A 32 1.54 19.85 6.73
C ASN A 32 1.78 18.36 6.44
N ASN A 33 2.71 18.02 5.55
CA ASN A 33 3.10 16.62 5.40
C ASN A 33 3.99 16.20 6.59
N PHE A 34 3.42 15.47 7.56
CA PHE A 34 4.18 15.01 8.73
C PHE A 34 5.40 14.17 8.37
N VAL A 35 5.40 13.47 7.23
CA VAL A 35 6.55 12.66 6.77
C VAL A 35 7.77 13.53 6.44
N GLU A 36 7.54 14.80 6.08
CA GLU A 36 8.60 15.77 5.80
C GLU A 36 9.00 16.58 7.04
N LEU A 37 8.17 16.58 8.09
CA LEU A 37 8.37 17.36 9.31
C LEU A 37 8.92 16.53 10.48
N LEU A 38 8.56 15.25 10.56
CA LEU A 38 8.94 14.37 11.65
C LEU A 38 10.20 13.55 11.28
N PRO A 39 11.04 13.19 12.28
CA PRO A 39 12.10 12.21 12.09
C PRO A 39 11.57 10.90 11.50
N LEU A 40 12.40 10.21 10.70
CA LEU A 40 12.00 8.96 10.03
C LEU A 40 11.54 7.89 11.01
N GLU A 41 12.14 7.81 12.19
CA GLU A 41 11.83 6.84 13.23
C GLU A 41 10.40 7.03 13.74
N VAL A 42 9.98 8.28 13.97
CA VAL A 42 8.63 8.62 14.41
C VAL A 42 7.63 8.35 13.30
N THR A 43 7.98 8.72 12.08
CA THR A 43 7.18 8.44 10.88
C THR A 43 6.95 6.93 10.70
N PHE A 44 7.99 6.11 10.83
CA PHE A 44 7.86 4.66 10.76
C PHE A 44 7.05 4.10 11.92
N LYS A 45 7.17 4.66 13.13
CA LYS A 45 6.36 4.24 14.29
C LYS A 45 4.88 4.52 14.08
N ILE A 46 4.53 5.62 13.42
CA ILE A 46 3.14 5.95 13.04
C ILE A 46 2.65 4.94 12.00
N PHE A 47 3.40 4.74 10.91
CA PHE A 47 3.00 3.81 9.86
C PHE A 47 2.94 2.36 10.35
N SER A 48 3.77 1.95 11.32
CA SER A 48 3.74 0.59 11.88
C SER A 48 2.46 0.26 12.66
N GLN A 49 1.61 1.25 12.98
CA GLN A 49 0.31 1.02 13.61
C GLN A 49 -0.80 0.71 12.61
N LEU A 50 -0.55 0.93 11.32
CA LEU A 50 -1.56 0.75 10.28
C LEU A 50 -1.68 -0.72 9.88
N ASP A 51 -2.91 -1.15 9.56
CA ASP A 51 -3.13 -2.44 8.92
C ASP A 51 -2.67 -2.40 7.45
N ILE A 52 -2.52 -3.57 6.84
CA ILE A 52 -2.02 -3.72 5.46
C ILE A 52 -2.83 -2.87 4.48
N ARG A 53 -4.17 -2.82 4.63
CA ARG A 53 -5.03 -2.03 3.74
C ARG A 53 -4.76 -0.53 3.89
N SER A 54 -4.65 -0.05 5.13
CA SER A 54 -4.35 1.35 5.40
C SER A 54 -2.93 1.73 4.97
N LEU A 55 -1.94 0.85 5.12
CA LEU A 55 -0.59 1.05 4.57
C LEU A 55 -0.60 1.17 3.04
N CYS A 56 -1.33 0.29 2.34
CA CYS A 56 -1.46 0.39 0.89
C CYS A 56 -2.10 1.72 0.46
N ARG A 57 -3.16 2.14 1.16
CA ARG A 57 -3.82 3.44 0.93
C ARG A 57 -2.88 4.61 1.22
N ALA A 58 -2.15 4.57 2.33
CA ALA A 58 -1.16 5.56 2.69
C ALA A 58 -0.05 5.65 1.63
N SER A 59 0.38 4.52 1.05
CA SER A 59 1.42 4.51 0.02
C SER A 59 1.04 5.23 -1.28
N VAL A 60 -0.25 5.48 -1.53
CA VAL A 60 -0.72 6.14 -2.76
C VAL A 60 -1.13 7.60 -2.54
N THR A 61 -0.92 8.18 -1.35
CA THR A 61 -1.33 9.55 -1.03
C THR A 61 -0.45 10.60 -1.72
N CYS A 62 0.88 10.49 -1.61
CA CYS A 62 1.84 11.36 -2.26
C CYS A 62 3.18 10.66 -2.51
N ARG A 63 4.08 11.30 -3.25
CA ARG A 63 5.42 10.73 -3.59
C ARG A 63 6.27 10.47 -2.36
N SER A 64 6.26 11.40 -1.39
CA SER A 64 7.01 11.29 -0.14
C SER A 64 6.55 10.07 0.67
N TRP A 65 5.24 9.91 0.88
CA TRP A 65 4.68 8.74 1.56
C TRP A 65 4.94 7.44 0.79
N ASN A 66 4.80 7.45 -0.53
CA ASN A 66 5.09 6.30 -1.37
C ASN A 66 6.52 5.80 -1.17
N TYR A 67 7.49 6.71 -1.21
CA TYR A 67 8.90 6.40 -1.02
C TYR A 67 9.18 5.86 0.38
N THR A 68 8.71 6.56 1.41
CA THR A 68 8.92 6.18 2.82
C THR A 68 8.30 4.82 3.14
N ILE A 69 7.08 4.57 2.67
CA ILE A 69 6.36 3.33 2.97
C ILE A 69 6.89 2.15 2.15
N ARG A 70 7.12 2.31 0.84
CA ARG A 70 7.45 1.17 -0.04
C ARG A 70 8.87 0.64 0.15
N ASN A 71 9.80 1.48 0.59
CA ASN A 71 11.23 1.12 0.73
C ASN A 71 11.60 0.69 2.15
N SER A 72 10.62 0.59 3.06
CA SER A 72 10.89 0.25 4.47
C SER A 72 10.44 -1.17 4.79
N ASP A 73 11.40 -2.10 4.78
CA ASP A 73 11.14 -3.50 5.13
C ASP A 73 10.67 -3.68 6.58
N SER A 74 11.03 -2.77 7.49
CA SER A 74 10.58 -2.83 8.89
C SER A 74 9.07 -2.63 9.03
N LEU A 75 8.41 -1.96 8.06
CA LEU A 75 6.95 -1.84 8.03
C LEU A 75 6.29 -3.13 7.52
N TRP A 76 6.87 -3.78 6.50
CA TRP A 76 6.23 -4.92 5.83
C TRP A 76 6.53 -6.25 6.50
N LYS A 77 7.71 -6.42 7.10
CA LYS A 77 8.15 -7.67 7.72
C LYS A 77 7.20 -8.16 8.82
N PRO A 78 6.73 -7.35 9.79
CA PRO A 78 5.78 -7.83 10.81
C PRO A 78 4.46 -8.36 10.22
N HIS A 79 3.93 -7.68 9.21
CA HIS A 79 2.74 -8.14 8.50
C HIS A 79 2.99 -9.45 7.74
N CYS A 80 4.16 -9.59 7.13
CA CYS A 80 4.55 -10.82 6.45
C CYS A 80 4.69 -11.99 7.42
N LEU A 81 5.25 -11.77 8.62
CA LEU A 81 5.34 -12.78 9.67
C LEU A 81 3.96 -13.21 10.19
N THR A 82 3.00 -12.28 10.23
CA THR A 82 1.60 -12.62 10.57
C THR A 82 0.98 -13.52 9.51
N VAL A 83 1.20 -13.20 8.23
CA VAL A 83 0.74 -14.02 7.09
C VAL A 83 1.42 -15.40 7.07
N ARG A 84 2.70 -15.47 7.45
CA ARG A 84 3.49 -16.72 7.53
C ARG A 84 2.91 -17.74 8.51
N ALA A 85 2.14 -17.31 9.52
CA ALA A 85 1.46 -18.23 10.42
C ALA A 85 0.43 -19.13 9.70
N VAL A 86 -0.08 -18.68 8.55
CA VAL A 86 -1.09 -19.40 7.74
C VAL A 86 -0.47 -19.95 6.45
N CYS A 87 0.34 -19.14 5.77
CA CYS A 87 1.02 -19.50 4.52
C CYS A 87 2.51 -19.67 4.75
N ARG A 88 2.91 -20.67 5.55
CA ARG A 88 4.30 -20.85 5.90
C ARG A 88 5.16 -21.17 4.68
N ARG A 89 4.77 -22.20 3.93
CA ARG A 89 5.50 -22.71 2.76
C ARG A 89 5.71 -21.61 1.72
N GLU A 90 4.65 -20.91 1.35
CA GLU A 90 4.71 -19.90 0.29
C GLU A 90 5.58 -18.70 0.66
N ILE A 91 5.56 -18.31 1.93
CA ILE A 91 6.40 -17.22 2.43
C ILE A 91 7.87 -17.64 2.52
N ASP A 92 8.14 -18.88 2.95
CA ASP A 92 9.49 -19.42 3.01
C ASP A 92 10.09 -19.58 1.59
N ASP A 93 9.32 -20.11 0.63
CA ASP A 93 9.72 -20.24 -0.78
C ASP A 93 10.05 -18.87 -1.41
N ASP A 94 9.21 -17.86 -1.14
CA ASP A 94 9.42 -16.50 -1.65
C ASP A 94 10.63 -15.80 -0.99
N LEU A 95 10.92 -16.13 0.27
CA LEU A 95 12.11 -15.63 0.97
C LEU A 95 13.38 -16.25 0.38
N GLU A 96 13.37 -17.57 0.12
CA GLU A 96 14.46 -18.27 -0.56
C GLU A 96 14.69 -17.74 -1.98
N SER A 97 13.62 -17.33 -2.66
CA SER A 97 13.67 -16.69 -3.97
C SER A 97 14.21 -15.25 -3.95
N GLY A 98 14.47 -14.67 -2.77
CA GLY A 98 15.09 -13.35 -2.63
C GLY A 98 14.15 -12.16 -2.86
N TYR A 99 12.83 -12.34 -2.74
CA TYR A 99 11.89 -11.23 -2.85
C TYR A 99 11.93 -10.31 -1.62
N SER A 100 11.61 -9.02 -1.80
CA SER A 100 11.47 -8.09 -0.67
C SER A 100 10.19 -8.35 0.12
N TRP A 101 10.19 -8.05 1.43
CA TRP A 101 9.05 -8.30 2.32
C TRP A 101 7.72 -7.75 1.81
N ARG A 102 7.75 -6.58 1.17
CA ARG A 102 6.56 -5.99 0.53
C ARG A 102 6.03 -6.85 -0.61
N VAL A 103 6.91 -7.34 -1.46
CA VAL A 103 6.53 -8.18 -2.62
C VAL A 103 6.00 -9.52 -2.14
N ILE A 104 6.69 -10.15 -1.19
CA ILE A 104 6.26 -11.40 -0.55
C ILE A 104 4.84 -11.25 0.01
N LEU A 105 4.60 -10.19 0.80
CA LEU A 105 3.30 -9.94 1.38
C LEU A 105 2.21 -9.76 0.31
N LEU A 106 2.46 -8.96 -0.72
CA LEU A 106 1.48 -8.71 -1.78
C LEU A 106 1.10 -9.97 -2.55
N ARG A 107 2.06 -10.86 -2.82
CA ARG A 107 1.82 -12.12 -3.53
C ARG A 107 0.98 -13.09 -2.71
N ASN A 108 1.19 -13.13 -1.40
CA ASN A 108 0.58 -14.13 -0.51
C ASN A 108 -0.64 -13.63 0.27
N TYR A 109 -0.92 -12.33 0.29
CA TYR A 109 -1.96 -11.75 1.14
C TYR A 109 -3.37 -12.32 0.87
N GLN A 110 -3.76 -12.40 -0.41
CA GLN A 110 -5.09 -12.90 -0.76
C GLN A 110 -5.20 -14.40 -0.47
N LYS A 111 -4.16 -15.18 -0.80
CA LYS A 111 -4.09 -16.61 -0.52
C LYS A 111 -4.21 -16.88 0.98
N SER A 112 -3.45 -16.15 1.79
CA SER A 112 -3.48 -16.24 3.25
C SER A 112 -4.84 -15.93 3.84
N LYS A 113 -5.54 -14.90 3.34
CA LYS A 113 -6.90 -14.58 3.81
C LYS A 113 -7.87 -15.71 3.55
N VAL A 114 -7.90 -16.22 2.32
CA VAL A 114 -8.82 -17.30 1.95
C VAL A 114 -8.49 -18.56 2.75
N LYS A 115 -7.20 -18.94 2.83
CA LYS A 115 -6.73 -20.09 3.59
C LYS A 115 -7.09 -19.97 5.07
N HIS A 116 -6.90 -18.80 5.68
CA HIS A 116 -7.28 -18.55 7.06
C HIS A 116 -8.79 -18.71 7.28
N GLU A 117 -9.64 -18.20 6.37
CA GLU A 117 -11.09 -18.36 6.50
C GLU A 117 -11.52 -19.83 6.48
N TRP A 118 -10.93 -20.64 5.59
CA TRP A 118 -11.13 -22.09 5.59
C TRP A 118 -10.67 -22.74 6.89
N LEU A 119 -9.43 -22.48 7.32
CA LEU A 119 -8.86 -23.07 8.54
C LEU A 119 -9.58 -22.62 9.82
N SER A 120 -10.18 -21.43 9.81
CA SER A 120 -11.02 -20.96 10.93
C SER A 120 -12.38 -21.68 11.02
N GLY A 121 -12.71 -22.53 10.04
CA GLY A 121 -13.99 -23.23 9.95
C GLY A 121 -15.15 -22.33 9.50
N LYS A 122 -14.86 -21.16 8.91
CA LYS A 122 -15.90 -20.22 8.44
C LYS A 122 -16.81 -20.85 7.38
N TYR A 123 -16.25 -21.80 6.64
CA TYR A 123 -16.89 -22.54 5.57
C TYR A 123 -17.14 -24.01 5.94
N SER A 124 -17.04 -24.36 7.22
CA SER A 124 -17.48 -25.67 7.70
C SER A 124 -19.01 -25.70 7.74
N ASN A 125 -19.62 -26.85 7.48
CA ASN A 125 -21.07 -27.08 7.61
C ASN A 125 -21.94 -26.10 6.79
N ILE A 126 -21.61 -25.90 5.52
CA ILE A 126 -22.36 -25.04 4.60
C ILE A 126 -23.75 -25.64 4.34
N CYS A 127 -24.78 -25.07 4.97
CA CYS A 127 -26.16 -25.55 4.81
C CYS A 127 -26.87 -24.99 3.57
N SER A 128 -26.30 -24.00 2.87
CA SER A 128 -26.97 -23.35 1.74
C SER A 128 -25.99 -22.69 0.76
N PRO A 129 -26.28 -22.66 -0.56
CA PRO A 129 -25.44 -21.97 -1.55
C PRO A 129 -25.21 -20.49 -1.25
N ILE A 130 -26.15 -19.81 -0.60
CA ILE A 130 -26.00 -18.39 -0.20
C ILE A 130 -24.98 -18.16 0.92
N SER A 131 -24.56 -19.22 1.62
CA SER A 131 -23.53 -19.13 2.67
C SER A 131 -22.11 -19.25 2.11
N LEU A 132 -21.96 -19.54 0.81
CA LEU A 132 -20.69 -19.47 0.11
C LEU A 132 -20.33 -18.00 -0.21
N PRO A 133 -19.04 -17.65 -0.21
CA PRO A 133 -18.62 -16.32 -0.64
C PRO A 133 -19.02 -16.03 -2.08
N GLU A 134 -19.66 -14.88 -2.31
CA GLU A 134 -19.93 -14.36 -3.66
C GLU A 134 -18.63 -14.01 -4.41
N LYS A 135 -17.54 -13.79 -3.67
CA LYS A 135 -16.26 -13.36 -4.21
C LYS A 135 -15.42 -14.57 -4.59
N ILE A 136 -15.04 -14.63 -5.88
CA ILE A 136 -14.12 -15.63 -6.44
C ILE A 136 -12.91 -15.80 -5.51
N MET A 137 -12.73 -17.01 -4.99
CA MET A 137 -11.56 -17.39 -4.22
C MET A 137 -10.33 -17.34 -5.11
N CYS A 138 -9.17 -16.95 -4.58
CA CYS A 138 -7.96 -16.99 -5.40
C CYS A 138 -7.64 -18.45 -5.75
N PRO A 139 -7.10 -18.73 -6.95
CA PRO A 139 -6.61 -20.06 -7.26
C PRO A 139 -5.55 -20.46 -6.23
N MET A 140 -5.65 -21.70 -5.74
CA MET A 140 -4.68 -22.31 -4.84
C MET A 140 -4.17 -23.62 -5.47
N ASP A 141 -2.92 -23.96 -5.18
CA ASP A 141 -2.32 -25.21 -5.59
C ASP A 141 -2.86 -26.42 -4.80
N ALA A 142 -2.59 -27.61 -5.32
CA ALA A 142 -3.04 -28.87 -4.74
C ALA A 142 -2.58 -29.06 -3.29
N ASP A 143 -1.33 -28.68 -2.98
CA ASP A 143 -0.78 -28.84 -1.62
C ASP A 143 -1.53 -27.96 -0.62
N THR A 144 -1.83 -26.72 -1.01
CA THR A 144 -2.61 -25.79 -0.18
C THR A 144 -4.01 -26.30 0.10
N TRP A 145 -4.68 -26.87 -0.91
CA TRP A 145 -5.98 -27.51 -0.72
C TRP A 145 -5.87 -28.76 0.14
N GLY A 146 -4.80 -29.55 -0.02
CA GLY A 146 -4.52 -30.70 0.83
C GLY A 146 -4.43 -30.32 2.30
N GLU A 147 -3.68 -29.27 2.64
CA GLU A 147 -3.57 -28.76 4.02
C GLU A 147 -4.94 -28.32 4.60
N ILE A 148 -5.78 -27.67 3.78
CA ILE A 148 -7.12 -27.25 4.20
C ILE A 148 -8.03 -28.46 4.45
N LEU A 149 -8.00 -29.44 3.55
CA LEU A 149 -8.84 -30.64 3.64
C LEU A 149 -8.44 -31.52 4.82
N GLU A 150 -7.15 -31.67 5.08
CA GLU A 150 -6.64 -32.41 6.25
C GLU A 150 -7.13 -31.75 7.55
N ALA A 151 -6.99 -30.43 7.66
CA ALA A 151 -7.44 -29.67 8.82
C ALA A 151 -8.97 -29.75 9.05
N GLU A 152 -9.76 -29.95 7.99
CA GLU A 152 -11.20 -30.15 8.11
C GLU A 152 -11.56 -31.59 8.49
N LEU A 153 -10.75 -32.57 8.08
CA LEU A 153 -10.95 -33.98 8.44
C LEU A 153 -10.63 -34.26 9.92
N GLU A 154 -9.70 -33.51 10.50
CA GLU A 154 -9.31 -33.59 11.91
C GLU A 154 -10.26 -32.86 12.89
N ARG A 155 -11.25 -32.13 12.38
CA ARG A 155 -12.15 -31.26 13.19
C ARG A 155 -13.33 -32.02 13.80
#